data_AF-A0A0P0UZR7-F1
#
_entry.id   AF-A0A0P0UZR7-F1
#
_cell.length_a   1.000
_cell.length_b   1.000
_cell.length_c   1.000
_cell.angle_alpha   90.00
_cell.angle_beta   90.00
_cell.angle_gamma   90.00
#
_symmetry.space_group_name_H-M   'P 1'
#
loop_
_entity.id
_entity.type
_entity.pdbx_description
1 polymer ?
#
loop_
_entity_poly.entity_id
_entity_poly.type
_entity_poly.pdbx_seq_one_letter_code
_entity_poly.pdbx_strand_id
1 'polypeptide(L)'
;MKKSMNYNGVEFFTFGEDNKLRIFPPNSYKFKPKDHIIIYEVQECILDNFWYQYNNMKGYILSILNSLAEYFHLINELMPVAKNIEAIQQKPIYVVFEGRVPGVYISFEEIISQKIDAKLTVGISWKKYKDIEEPLGQARKILGINYYLEPAAKEYIQKCKRLETRKIQSPHIIQI
;
A
#
# COMPACT_ATOMS: atom_id res chain seq x y z
N MET A 1 16.87 -4.72 12.43
CA MET A 1 17.03 -3.87 13.64
C MET A 1 16.82 -4.71 14.89
N LYS A 2 17.58 -4.47 15.96
CA LYS A 2 17.43 -5.19 17.24
C LYS A 2 17.61 -4.25 18.43
N LYS A 3 16.73 -4.37 19.43
CA LYS A 3 16.88 -3.72 20.74
C LYS A 3 17.76 -4.61 21.62
N SER A 4 18.71 -4.01 22.33
CA SER A 4 19.65 -4.74 23.19
C SER A 4 20.18 -3.84 24.31
N MET A 5 20.79 -4.47 25.31
CA MET A 5 21.34 -3.80 26.49
C MET A 5 22.82 -4.17 26.65
N ASN A 6 23.66 -3.23 27.06
CA ASN A 6 25.07 -3.50 27.34
C ASN A 6 25.26 -3.95 28.80
N TYR A 7 26.49 -4.34 29.15
CA TYR A 7 26.86 -4.76 30.52
C TYR A 7 26.63 -3.68 31.58
N ASN A 8 26.52 -2.41 31.18
CA ASN A 8 26.27 -1.28 32.08
C ASN A 8 24.77 -0.95 32.22
N GLY A 9 23.88 -1.79 31.69
CA GLY A 9 22.43 -1.58 31.75
C GLY A 9 21.91 -0.49 30.81
N VAL A 10 22.71 -0.01 29.86
CA VAL A 10 22.29 0.99 28.88
C VAL A 10 21.67 0.28 27.68
N GLU A 11 20.42 0.61 27.39
CA GLU A 11 19.69 0.12 26.23
C GLU A 11 20.06 0.88 24.95
N PHE A 12 20.03 0.18 23.82
CA PHE A 12 20.28 0.74 22.50
C PHE A 12 19.52 -0.02 21.41
N PHE A 13 19.21 0.68 20.33
CA PHE A 13 18.84 0.07 19.05
C PHE A 13 20.08 -0.13 18.20
N THR A 14 20.19 -1.29 17.56
CA THR A 14 21.23 -1.61 16.57
C THR A 14 20.65 -1.55 15.16
N PHE A 15 21.30 -0.76 14.31
CA PHE A 15 21.03 -0.52 12.90
C PHE A 15 22.19 -1.10 12.08
N GLY A 16 21.90 -2.03 11.16
CA GLY A 16 22.96 -2.79 10.50
C GLY A 16 23.84 -3.56 11.49
N GLU A 17 25.13 -3.71 11.16
CA GLU A 17 26.09 -4.44 11.99
C GLU A 17 26.75 -3.54 13.04
N ASP A 18 27.02 -2.27 12.70
CA ASP A 18 27.90 -1.41 13.49
C ASP A 18 27.20 -0.21 14.16
N ASN A 19 26.06 0.24 13.63
CA ASN A 19 25.46 1.48 14.09
C ASN A 19 24.55 1.23 15.30
N LYS A 20 24.78 1.97 16.38
CA LYS A 20 24.00 1.84 17.62
C LYS A 20 23.58 3.21 18.13
N LEU A 21 22.29 3.33 18.45
CA LEU A 21 21.74 4.53 19.08
C LEU A 21 21.22 4.20 20.47
N ARG A 22 21.55 5.07 21.43
CA ARG A 22 21.16 4.89 22.82
C ARG A 22 19.68 5.15 22.99
N ILE A 23 19.01 4.31 23.78
CA ILE A 23 17.67 4.58 24.27
C ILE A 23 17.82 5.36 25.58
N PHE A 24 17.27 6.57 25.63
CA PHE A 24 17.34 7.39 26.82
C PHE A 24 16.17 7.04 27.76
N PRO A 25 16.40 7.02 29.09
CA PRO A 25 15.30 6.90 30.04
C PRO A 25 14.36 8.12 29.93
N PRO A 26 13.13 8.04 30.46
CA PRO A 26 12.14 9.11 30.38
C PRO A 26 12.54 10.32 31.23
N ASN A 27 13.48 11.13 30.74
CA ASN A 27 14.01 12.32 31.39
C ASN A 27 14.21 13.47 30.38
N SER A 28 14.90 14.54 30.79
CA SER A 28 15.12 15.74 29.98
C SER A 28 15.96 15.51 28.70
N TYR A 29 16.60 14.35 28.56
CA TYR A 29 17.35 14.00 27.36
C TYR A 29 16.46 13.47 26.22
N LYS A 30 15.17 13.23 26.48
CA LYS A 30 14.22 12.88 25.43
C LYS A 30 13.71 14.12 24.68
N PHE A 31 13.59 13.98 23.37
CA PHE A 31 12.90 14.95 22.54
C PHE A 31 11.41 14.92 22.86
N LYS A 32 10.80 16.10 22.98
CA LYS A 32 9.35 16.24 23.21
C LYS A 32 8.70 16.77 21.94
N PRO A 33 8.11 15.90 21.10
CA PRO A 33 7.37 16.35 19.94
C PRO A 33 6.12 17.14 20.37
N LYS A 34 5.54 17.89 19.43
CA LYS A 34 4.22 18.52 19.63
C LYS A 34 3.14 17.43 19.72
N ASP A 35 2.08 17.69 20.50
CA ASP A 35 1.06 16.68 20.84
C ASP A 35 0.36 16.01 19.65
N HIS A 36 0.31 16.66 18.48
CA HIS A 36 -0.33 16.10 17.27
C HIS A 36 0.60 15.20 16.43
N ILE A 37 1.89 15.12 16.76
CA ILE A 37 2.88 14.36 16.00
C ILE A 37 2.94 12.93 16.56
N ILE A 38 2.67 11.94 15.72
CA ILE A 38 2.79 10.53 16.06
C ILE A 38 4.15 10.03 15.58
N ILE A 39 4.91 9.40 16.47
CA ILE A 39 6.28 8.92 16.23
C ILE A 39 6.39 7.48 16.73
N TYR A 40 7.02 6.61 15.94
CA TYR A 40 7.30 5.24 16.36
C TYR A 40 8.57 5.16 17.22
N GLU A 41 8.69 4.13 18.06
CA GLU A 41 9.78 4.00 19.07
C GLU A 41 11.18 4.23 18.47
N VAL A 42 11.44 3.68 17.28
CA VAL A 42 12.73 3.82 16.59
C VAL A 42 12.99 5.25 16.13
N GLN A 43 11.96 5.92 15.61
CA GLN A 43 12.05 7.32 15.18
C GLN A 43 12.24 8.23 16.41
N GLU A 44 11.56 7.93 17.51
CA GLU A 44 11.74 8.62 18.80
C GLU A 44 13.19 8.47 19.28
N CYS A 45 13.74 7.25 19.26
CA CYS A 45 15.14 7.02 19.62
C CYS A 45 16.11 7.84 18.76
N ILE A 46 15.89 7.93 17.45
CA ILE A 46 16.72 8.76 16.56
C ILE A 46 16.63 10.25 16.95
N LEU A 47 15.42 10.76 17.19
CA LEU A 47 15.21 12.15 17.60
C LEU A 47 15.81 12.46 18.98
N ASP A 48 15.69 11.53 19.93
CA ASP A 48 16.30 11.65 21.25
C ASP A 48 17.83 11.78 21.15
N ASN A 49 18.47 10.98 20.28
CA ASN A 49 19.91 11.09 20.07
C ASN A 49 20.29 12.43 19.43
N PHE A 50 19.52 12.94 18.47
CA PHE A 50 19.73 14.29 17.94
C PHE A 50 19.57 15.36 19.01
N TRP A 51 18.53 15.26 19.84
CA TRP A 51 18.24 16.21 20.89
C TRP A 51 19.32 16.21 21.98
N TYR A 52 19.73 15.03 22.43
CA TYR A 52 20.84 14.88 23.38
C TYR A 52 22.11 15.50 22.84
N GLN A 53 22.42 15.22 21.57
CA GLN A 53 23.60 15.72 20.89
C GLN A 53 23.57 17.24 20.75
N TYR A 54 22.48 17.80 20.22
CA TYR A 54 22.28 19.25 20.09
C TYR A 54 22.55 20.00 21.40
N ASN A 55 22.13 19.42 22.53
CA ASN A 55 22.26 20.05 23.84
C ASN A 55 23.60 19.79 24.55
N ASN A 56 24.26 18.65 24.32
CA ASN A 56 25.34 18.20 25.23
C ASN A 56 26.70 17.92 24.56
N MET A 57 26.78 17.50 23.30
CA MET A 57 28.04 17.00 22.69
C MET A 57 28.08 17.27 21.18
N LYS A 58 29.25 17.44 20.55
CA LYS A 58 29.37 17.69 19.08
C LYS A 58 29.80 16.47 18.24
N GLY A 59 30.22 15.35 18.84
CA GLY A 59 30.80 14.19 18.12
C GLY A 59 29.88 13.04 17.66
N TYR A 60 28.66 12.86 18.16
CA TYR A 60 27.80 11.71 17.85
C TYR A 60 26.94 11.86 16.59
N ILE A 61 26.97 13.01 15.91
CA ILE A 61 26.15 13.29 14.70
C ILE A 61 26.35 12.23 13.61
N LEU A 62 27.59 11.78 13.37
CA LEU A 62 27.87 10.79 12.33
C LEU A 62 27.16 9.45 12.59
N SER A 63 27.17 8.97 13.83
CA SER A 63 26.47 7.74 14.21
C SER A 63 24.96 7.86 13.97
N ILE A 64 24.39 9.03 14.28
CA ILE A 64 22.96 9.30 14.04
C ILE A 64 22.64 9.30 12.55
N LEU A 65 23.46 9.97 11.73
CA LEU A 65 23.28 10.00 10.27
C LEU A 65 23.42 8.61 9.65
N ASN A 66 24.40 7.82 10.06
CA ASN A 66 24.55 6.44 9.58
C ASN A 66 23.35 5.57 9.99
N SER A 67 22.88 5.71 11.23
CA SER A 67 21.70 4.98 11.70
C SER A 67 20.43 5.36 10.91
N LEU A 68 20.28 6.63 10.56
CA LEU A 68 19.21 7.10 9.68
C LEU A 68 19.31 6.50 8.28
N ALA A 69 20.51 6.44 7.70
CA ALA A 69 20.72 5.86 6.38
C ALA A 69 20.32 4.37 6.36
N GLU A 70 20.73 3.61 7.37
CA GLU A 70 20.33 2.22 7.56
C GLU A 70 18.82 2.06 7.77
N TYR A 71 18.22 2.95 8.57
CA TYR A 71 16.78 2.93 8.80
C TYR A 71 15.99 3.21 7.51
N PHE A 72 16.42 4.19 6.73
CA PHE A 72 15.81 4.49 5.44
C PHE A 72 16.02 3.37 4.43
N HIS A 73 17.20 2.76 4.41
CA HIS A 73 17.45 1.58 3.58
C HIS A 73 16.46 0.45 3.91
N LEU A 74 16.34 0.11 5.19
CA LEU A 74 15.38 -0.89 5.66
C LEU A 74 13.93 -0.52 5.30
N ILE A 75 13.50 0.72 5.57
CA ILE A 75 12.14 1.15 5.20
C ILE A 75 11.93 1.10 3.69
N ASN A 76 12.92 1.49 2.89
CA ASN A 76 12.79 1.47 1.44
C ASN A 76 12.69 0.04 0.88
N GLU A 77 13.30 -0.94 1.54
CA GLU A 77 13.10 -2.36 1.22
C GLU A 77 11.70 -2.85 1.61
N LEU A 78 11.17 -2.37 2.74
CA LEU A 78 9.84 -2.72 3.23
C LEU A 78 8.72 -2.00 2.48
N MET A 79 8.97 -0.78 2.02
CA MET A 79 8.06 -0.03 1.20
C MET A 79 8.03 -0.71 -0.17
N PRO A 80 6.88 -1.25 -0.62
CA PRO A 80 6.78 -1.73 -1.97
C PRO A 80 7.14 -0.56 -2.86
N VAL A 81 8.30 -0.65 -3.55
CA VAL A 81 8.85 0.37 -4.44
C VAL A 81 7.67 1.05 -5.07
N ALA A 82 7.47 2.32 -4.72
CA ALA A 82 6.33 3.12 -5.14
C ALA A 82 6.45 3.37 -6.66
N LYS A 83 6.36 2.29 -7.46
CA LYS A 83 5.97 2.32 -8.84
C LYS A 83 4.53 2.76 -8.80
N ASN A 84 4.38 4.07 -8.77
CA ASN A 84 3.15 4.82 -8.96
C ASN A 84 1.94 4.01 -8.52
N ILE A 85 1.66 4.04 -7.22
CA ILE A 85 0.28 3.87 -6.77
C ILE A 85 -0.46 5.10 -7.34
N GLU A 86 -0.63 5.16 -8.66
CA GLU A 86 -1.83 5.71 -9.24
C GLU A 86 -2.92 4.96 -8.50
N ALA A 87 -3.51 5.61 -7.49
CA ALA A 87 -4.73 5.16 -6.90
C ALA A 87 -5.63 4.84 -8.09
N ILE A 88 -5.84 3.55 -8.38
CA ILE A 88 -6.57 3.15 -9.57
C ILE A 88 -7.92 3.81 -9.43
N GLN A 89 -8.20 4.79 -10.27
CA GLN A 89 -9.48 5.47 -10.29
C GLN A 89 -10.52 4.37 -10.46
N GLN A 90 -11.40 4.19 -9.46
CA GLN A 90 -12.40 3.14 -9.49
C GLN A 90 -13.29 3.36 -10.70
N LYS A 91 -13.17 2.47 -11.69
CA LYS A 91 -14.02 2.44 -12.88
C LYS A 91 -15.21 1.52 -12.61
N PRO A 92 -16.43 1.91 -13.02
CA PRO A 92 -17.56 1.01 -12.98
C PRO A 92 -17.34 -0.16 -13.93
N ILE A 93 -17.87 -1.32 -13.55
CA ILE A 93 -17.87 -2.51 -14.39
C ILE A 93 -19.30 -2.76 -14.88
N TYR A 94 -19.45 -3.06 -16.15
CA TYR A 94 -20.71 -3.36 -16.80
C TYR A 94 -20.71 -4.82 -17.22
N VAL A 95 -21.80 -5.53 -16.91
CA VAL A 95 -22.03 -6.89 -17.42
C VAL A 95 -23.21 -6.81 -18.39
N VAL A 96 -22.96 -7.19 -19.63
CA VAL A 96 -23.98 -7.34 -20.68
C VAL A 96 -24.41 -8.79 -20.69
N PHE A 97 -25.67 -9.05 -20.36
CA PHE A 97 -26.25 -10.39 -20.30
C PHE A 97 -26.83 -10.81 -21.66
N GLU A 98 -27.48 -9.86 -22.34
CA GLU A 98 -28.00 -10.06 -23.69
C GLU A 98 -27.60 -8.85 -24.53
N GLY A 99 -27.07 -9.10 -25.72
CA GLY A 99 -26.53 -8.11 -26.62
C GLY A 99 -25.72 -8.79 -27.71
N ARG A 100 -25.11 -8.01 -28.60
CA ARG A 100 -24.29 -8.55 -29.70
C ARG A 100 -23.12 -9.39 -29.19
N VAL A 101 -22.47 -8.93 -28.13
CA VAL A 101 -21.37 -9.65 -27.46
C VAL A 101 -21.62 -9.63 -25.95
N PRO A 102 -22.34 -10.62 -25.40
CA PRO A 102 -22.54 -10.72 -23.96
C PRO A 102 -21.21 -10.92 -23.24
N GLY A 103 -20.95 -10.13 -22.20
CA GLY A 103 -19.65 -10.10 -21.56
C GLY A 103 -19.47 -8.96 -20.57
N VAL A 104 -18.22 -8.76 -20.15
CA VAL A 104 -17.84 -7.76 -19.14
C VAL A 104 -17.02 -6.64 -19.78
N TYR A 105 -17.42 -5.41 -19.45
CA TYR A 105 -16.92 -4.16 -20.02
C TYR A 105 -16.63 -3.13 -18.92
N ILE A 106 -15.80 -2.14 -19.21
CA ILE A 106 -15.53 -1.01 -18.28
C ILE A 106 -15.92 0.36 -18.84
N SER A 107 -16.20 0.45 -20.14
CA SER A 107 -16.65 1.68 -20.78
C SER A 107 -18.17 1.68 -20.96
N PHE A 108 -18.80 2.81 -20.64
CA PHE A 108 -20.21 3.01 -20.98
C PHE A 108 -20.42 3.21 -22.48
N GLU A 109 -19.41 3.73 -23.19
CA GLU A 109 -19.47 3.93 -24.65
C GLU A 109 -19.65 2.60 -25.37
N GLU A 110 -18.96 1.54 -24.93
CA GLU A 110 -19.14 0.19 -25.47
C GLU A 110 -20.56 -0.36 -25.28
N ILE A 111 -21.20 -0.02 -24.16
CA ILE A 111 -22.60 -0.39 -23.90
C ILE A 111 -23.54 0.35 -24.86
N ILE A 112 -23.26 1.63 -25.14
CA ILE A 112 -24.03 2.41 -26.12
C ILE A 112 -23.83 1.90 -27.54
N SER A 113 -22.59 1.59 -27.94
CA SER A 113 -22.28 0.98 -29.25
C SER A 113 -23.06 -0.31 -29.45
N GLN A 114 -23.06 -1.20 -28.45
CA GLN A 114 -23.88 -2.41 -28.50
C GLN A 114 -25.37 -2.13 -28.54
N LYS A 115 -25.87 -1.09 -27.85
CA LYS A 115 -27.28 -0.70 -27.89
C LYS A 115 -27.71 -0.20 -29.27
N ILE A 116 -26.85 0.56 -29.94
CA ILE A 116 -27.11 1.06 -31.30
C ILE A 116 -27.18 -0.12 -32.27
N ASP A 117 -26.22 -1.03 -32.21
CA ASP A 117 -26.20 -2.25 -33.02
C ASP A 117 -27.40 -3.17 -32.72
N ALA A 118 -27.78 -3.28 -31.44
CA ALA A 118 -28.87 -4.13 -30.96
C ALA A 118 -30.26 -3.69 -31.42
N LYS A 119 -30.48 -2.39 -31.68
CA LYS A 119 -31.77 -1.90 -32.23
C LYS A 119 -32.14 -2.57 -33.55
N LEU A 120 -31.20 -3.20 -34.23
CA LEU A 120 -31.41 -3.92 -35.49
C LEU A 120 -31.71 -5.42 -35.31
N THR A 121 -31.53 -6.00 -34.12
CA THR A 121 -31.53 -7.46 -33.94
C THR A 121 -32.29 -7.92 -32.70
N VAL A 122 -31.71 -7.78 -31.51
CA VAL A 122 -32.25 -8.24 -30.22
C VAL A 122 -31.82 -7.20 -29.19
N GLY A 123 -32.75 -6.67 -28.40
CA GLY A 123 -32.45 -5.63 -27.41
C GLY A 123 -31.30 -5.97 -26.47
N ILE A 124 -30.73 -4.96 -25.81
CA ILE A 124 -29.60 -5.13 -24.89
C ILE A 124 -30.07 -5.15 -23.43
N SER A 125 -29.61 -6.13 -22.65
CA SER A 125 -29.78 -6.18 -21.19
C SER A 125 -28.42 -6.16 -20.50
N TRP A 126 -28.22 -5.21 -19.59
CA TRP A 126 -26.95 -4.99 -18.92
C TRP A 126 -27.14 -4.44 -17.51
N LYS A 127 -26.12 -4.59 -16.65
CA LYS A 127 -26.10 -4.05 -15.29
C LYS A 127 -24.73 -3.49 -14.92
N LYS A 128 -24.74 -2.38 -14.18
CA LYS A 128 -23.55 -1.69 -13.65
C LYS A 128 -23.24 -2.14 -12.23
N TYR A 129 -21.97 -2.33 -11.96
CA TYR A 129 -21.42 -2.72 -10.66
C TYR A 129 -20.28 -1.79 -10.26
N LYS A 130 -20.08 -1.65 -8.94
CA LYS A 130 -18.99 -0.86 -8.35
C LYS A 130 -17.84 -1.74 -7.85
N ASP A 131 -18.19 -2.92 -7.33
CA ASP A 131 -17.23 -3.92 -6.87
C ASP A 131 -16.78 -4.80 -8.04
N ILE A 132 -15.58 -5.38 -7.96
CA ILE A 132 -15.01 -6.21 -9.03
C ILE A 132 -15.48 -7.66 -8.93
N GLU A 133 -15.71 -8.18 -7.74
CA GLU A 133 -16.04 -9.59 -7.57
C GLU A 133 -17.52 -9.86 -7.83
N GLU A 134 -18.41 -8.93 -7.48
CA GLU A 134 -19.85 -9.03 -7.77
C GLU A 134 -20.18 -9.22 -9.28
N PRO A 135 -19.69 -8.37 -10.23
CA PRO A 135 -19.99 -8.52 -11.65
C PRO A 135 -19.40 -9.81 -12.22
N LEU A 136 -18.22 -10.25 -11.76
CA LEU A 136 -17.61 -11.48 -12.24
C LEU A 136 -18.39 -12.72 -11.78
N GLY A 137 -18.92 -12.70 -10.55
CA GLY A 137 -19.85 -13.73 -10.08
C GLY A 137 -21.14 -13.78 -10.89
N GLN A 138 -21.73 -12.62 -11.18
CA GLN A 138 -22.96 -12.52 -11.98
C GLN A 138 -22.74 -12.94 -13.44
N ALA A 139 -21.64 -12.52 -14.05
CA ALA A 139 -21.25 -12.93 -15.39
C ALA A 139 -21.09 -14.45 -15.47
N ARG A 140 -20.36 -15.08 -14.52
CA ARG A 140 -20.23 -16.55 -14.50
C ARG A 140 -21.54 -17.27 -14.33
N LYS A 141 -22.44 -16.73 -13.50
CA LYS A 141 -23.75 -17.35 -13.24
C LYS A 141 -24.66 -17.34 -14.47
N ILE A 142 -24.67 -16.23 -15.22
CA ILE A 142 -25.62 -16.02 -16.31
C ILE A 142 -25.03 -16.43 -17.67
N LEU A 143 -23.76 -16.08 -17.92
CA LEU A 143 -23.07 -16.31 -19.19
C LEU A 143 -22.22 -17.60 -19.20
N GLY A 144 -22.04 -18.26 -18.05
CA GLY A 144 -21.17 -19.42 -17.88
C GLY A 144 -19.70 -19.04 -17.63
N ILE A 145 -18.83 -20.05 -17.51
CA ILE A 145 -17.42 -19.85 -17.09
C ILE A 145 -16.59 -19.11 -18.16
N ASN A 146 -16.93 -19.30 -19.44
CA ASN A 146 -16.17 -18.78 -20.60
C ASN A 146 -16.82 -17.53 -21.20
N TYR A 147 -17.26 -16.60 -20.36
CA TYR A 147 -17.86 -15.34 -20.81
C TYR A 147 -16.82 -14.42 -21.45
N TYR A 148 -17.26 -13.58 -22.39
CA TYR A 148 -16.38 -12.60 -23.02
C TYR A 148 -15.93 -11.54 -22.01
N LEU A 149 -14.63 -11.24 -22.02
CA LEU A 149 -14.05 -10.18 -21.22
C LEU A 149 -13.33 -9.23 -22.15
N GLU A 150 -13.84 -8.00 -22.22
CA GLU A 150 -13.23 -6.93 -23.02
C GLU A 150 -11.74 -6.79 -22.63
N PRO A 151 -10.82 -6.64 -23.58
CA PRO A 151 -9.38 -6.50 -23.28
C PRO A 151 -9.09 -5.43 -22.22
N ALA A 152 -9.76 -4.28 -22.30
CA ALA A 152 -9.62 -3.20 -21.33
C ALA A 152 -10.14 -3.58 -19.93
N ALA A 153 -11.26 -4.30 -19.86
CA ALA A 153 -11.79 -4.82 -18.60
C ALA A 153 -10.86 -5.87 -17.99
N LYS A 154 -10.29 -6.76 -18.80
CA LYS A 154 -9.29 -7.75 -18.37
C LYS A 154 -8.08 -7.08 -17.75
N GLU A 155 -7.53 -6.08 -18.41
CA GLU A 155 -6.38 -5.33 -17.91
C GLU A 155 -6.69 -4.62 -16.59
N TYR A 156 -7.84 -3.94 -16.51
CA TYR A 156 -8.29 -3.26 -15.29
C TYR A 156 -8.45 -4.23 -14.10
N ILE A 157 -9.14 -5.35 -14.30
CA ILE A 157 -9.35 -6.36 -13.26
C ILE A 157 -8.01 -6.95 -12.79
N GLN A 158 -7.10 -7.25 -13.72
CA GLN A 158 -5.75 -7.71 -13.36
C GLN A 158 -4.98 -6.66 -12.57
N LYS A 159 -5.08 -5.37 -12.93
CA LYS A 159 -4.45 -4.27 -12.19
C LYS A 159 -4.99 -4.21 -10.75
N CYS A 160 -6.30 -4.32 -10.57
CA CYS A 160 -6.94 -4.31 -9.25
C CYS A 160 -6.58 -5.54 -8.40
N LYS A 161 -6.63 -6.76 -8.96
CA LYS A 161 -6.25 -8.00 -8.25
C LYS A 161 -4.79 -7.96 -7.78
N ARG A 162 -3.89 -7.46 -8.62
CA ARG A 162 -2.48 -7.26 -8.23
C ARG A 162 -2.33 -6.31 -7.04
N LEU A 163 -3.17 -5.28 -6.91
CA LEU A 163 -3.14 -4.38 -5.76
C LEU A 163 -3.70 -5.02 -4.49
N GLU A 164 -4.77 -5.81 -4.58
CA GLU A 164 -5.33 -6.53 -3.43
C GLU A 164 -4.34 -7.54 -2.87
N THR A 165 -3.68 -8.33 -3.73
CA THR A 165 -2.63 -9.26 -3.29
C THR A 165 -1.48 -8.51 -2.62
N ARG A 166 -1.11 -7.32 -3.11
CA ARG A 166 -0.08 -6.48 -2.47
C ARG A 166 -0.53 -5.94 -1.12
N LYS A 167 -1.78 -5.49 -0.98
CA LYS A 167 -2.34 -5.07 0.31
C LYS A 167 -2.35 -6.21 1.33
N ILE A 168 -2.62 -7.44 0.90
CA ILE A 168 -2.62 -8.66 1.75
C ILE A 168 -1.20 -9.11 2.11
N GLN A 169 -0.18 -8.71 1.34
CA GLN A 169 1.22 -8.90 1.73
C GLN A 169 1.71 -7.81 2.71
N SER A 170 0.99 -6.71 2.85
CA SER A 170 1.30 -5.60 3.77
C SER A 170 0.62 -5.56 5.16
N PRO A 171 -0.27 -6.47 5.64
CA PRO A 171 -0.91 -6.31 6.96
C PRO A 171 -0.18 -7.03 8.12
N HIS A 172 1.02 -7.57 7.93
CA HIS A 172 1.79 -8.15 9.03
C HIS A 172 3.14 -7.46 9.22
N ILE A 173 3.13 -6.15 9.46
CA ILE A 173 4.19 -5.55 10.26
C ILE A 173 3.70 -5.67 11.71
N ILE A 174 4.17 -6.75 12.32
CA ILE A 174 3.91 -7.19 13.69
C ILE A 174 4.24 -6.04 14.65
N GLN A 175 3.31 -5.77 15.56
CA GLN A 175 3.56 -4.99 16.77
C GLN A 175 4.75 -5.59 17.51
N ILE A 176 5.88 -4.87 17.54
CA ILE A 176 6.93 -5.01 18.54
C ILE A 176 7.19 -3.61 19.05
#